data_AF-A0A0M3G6N2-F1
#
_entry.id   AF-A0A0M3G6N2-F1
#
_cell.length_a   1.000
_cell.length_b   1.000
_cell.length_c   1.000
_cell.angle_alpha   90.00
_cell.angle_beta   90.00
_cell.angle_gamma   90.00
#
_symmetry.space_group_name_H-M   'P 1'
#
loop_
_entity.id
_entity.type
_entity.pdbx_description
1 polymer ?
#
loop_
_entity_poly.entity_id
_entity_poly.type
_entity_poly.pdbx_seq_one_letter_code
_entity_poly.pdbx_strand_id
1 'polypeptide(L)' 'MTEQVNLPYQLIFVYDDGSQFIAGKYGTLREALQAKIRCKHEIGQADICSRVLEVISVLKGEDNES' A
#
# COMPACT_ATOMS: atom_id res chain seq x y z
N MET A 1 8.69 -25.15 -10.14
CA MET A 1 8.88 -23.75 -10.54
C MET A 1 7.90 -22.94 -9.72
N THR A 2 8.36 -22.37 -8.61
CA THR A 2 7.53 -21.44 -7.83
C THR A 2 7.52 -20.17 -8.64
N GLU A 3 6.43 -19.91 -9.37
CA GLU A 3 6.25 -18.63 -10.05
C GLU A 3 6.31 -17.56 -8.96
N GLN A 4 7.45 -16.87 -8.91
CA GLN A 4 7.62 -15.73 -8.04
C GLN A 4 6.66 -14.70 -8.60
N VAL A 5 5.46 -14.62 -8.02
CA VAL A 5 4.44 -13.66 -8.43
C VAL A 5 5.07 -12.30 -8.20
N ASN A 6 5.58 -11.70 -9.26
CA ASN A 6 6.19 -10.39 -9.19
C ASN A 6 5.02 -9.44 -8.93
N LEU A 7 4.96 -8.92 -7.70
CA LEU A 7 3.97 -7.95 -7.27
C LEU A 7 4.69 -6.60 -7.22
N PRO A 8 4.91 -5.96 -8.38
CA PRO A 8 5.73 -4.78 -8.48
C PRO A 8 5.04 -3.56 -7.91
N TYR A 9 3.84 -3.63 -7.34
CA TYR A 9 3.19 -2.49 -6.71
C TYR A 9 2.91 -2.78 -5.24
N GLN A 10 3.30 -1.89 -4.36
CA GLN A 10 3.07 -2.01 -2.93
C GLN A 10 2.23 -0.83 -2.45
N LEU A 11 1.17 -1.13 -1.71
CA LEU A 11 0.38 -0.13 -1.01
C LEU A 11 0.98 0.05 0.39
N ILE A 12 1.42 1.26 0.69
CA ILE A 12 2.08 1.60 1.94
C ILE A 12 1.25 2.67 2.66
N PHE A 13 1.02 2.42 3.94
CA PHE A 13 0.42 3.34 4.88
C PHE A 13 1.53 4.02 5.66
N VAL A 14 1.51 5.35 5.65
CA VAL A 14 2.43 6.18 6.44
C VAL A 14 1.61 6.89 7.50
N TYR A 15 2.01 6.71 8.75
CA TYR A 15 1.38 7.34 9.91
C TYR A 15 2.13 8.61 10.30
N ASP A 16 1.50 9.44 11.13
CA ASP A 16 2.03 10.73 11.62
C ASP A 16 3.34 10.61 12.42
N ASP A 17 3.61 9.43 13.00
CA ASP A 17 4.88 9.11 13.67
C ASP A 17 6.02 8.74 12.71
N GLY A 18 5.77 8.82 11.39
CA GLY A 18 6.69 8.43 10.34
C GLY A 18 6.81 6.92 10.14
N SER A 19 6.03 6.11 10.87
CA SER A 19 6.03 4.65 10.68
C SER A 19 5.37 4.27 9.36
N GLN A 20 5.91 3.23 8.72
CA GLN A 20 5.43 2.72 7.44
C GLN A 20 4.94 1.30 7.60
N PHE A 21 3.77 1.00 7.02
CA PHE A 21 3.17 -0.32 7.03
C PHE A 21 2.78 -0.74 5.61
N ILE A 22 3.22 -1.92 5.18
CA ILE A 22 2.84 -2.49 3.88
C ILE A 22 1.43 -3.07 4.01
N ALA A 23 0.44 -2.33 3.51
CA ALA A 23 -0.96 -2.71 3.52
C ALA A 23 -1.30 -3.79 2.48
N GLY A 24 -0.50 -3.89 1.41
CA GLY A 24 -0.68 -4.94 0.41
C GLY A 24 0.33 -4.86 -0.73
N LYS A 25 0.44 -5.96 -1.49
CA LYS A 25 1.24 -6.05 -2.70
C LYS A 25 0.34 -6.48 -3.86
N TYR A 26 0.54 -5.88 -5.03
CA TYR A 26 -0.35 -5.97 -6.19
C TYR A 26 0.46 -6.19 -7.47
N GLY A 27 -0.12 -6.96 -8.39
CA GLY A 27 0.48 -7.24 -9.69
C GLY A 27 0.38 -6.04 -10.63
N THR A 28 -0.67 -5.24 -10.48
CA THR A 28 -0.93 -4.09 -11.35
C THR A 28 -1.15 -2.79 -10.57
N LEU A 29 -0.80 -1.66 -11.22
CA LEU A 29 -1.05 -0.32 -10.69
C LEU A 29 -2.54 -0.07 -10.43
N ARG A 30 -3.41 -0.61 -11.30
CA ARG A 30 -4.87 -0.48 -11.17
C ARG A 30 -5.39 -1.09 -9.88
N GLU A 31 -4.94 -2.30 -9.54
CA GLU A 31 -5.32 -2.97 -8.29
C GLU A 31 -4.83 -2.19 -7.07
N ALA A 32 -3.57 -1.71 -7.10
CA ALA A 32 -3.02 -0.91 -6.02
C ALA A 32 -3.76 0.43 -5.83
N LEU A 33 -4.16 1.10 -6.92
CA LEU A 33 -4.96 2.33 -6.87
C LEU A 33 -6.38 2.08 -6.37
N GLN A 34 -7.02 0.98 -6.79
CA GLN A 34 -8.34 0.61 -6.32
C GLN A 34 -8.31 0.26 -4.82
N ALA A 35 -7.28 -0.44 -4.37
CA ALA A 35 -7.04 -0.70 -2.96
C ALA A 35 -6.82 0.60 -2.18
N LYS A 36 -6.01 1.53 -2.69
CA LYS A 36 -5.83 2.87 -2.09
C LYS A 36 -7.17 3.60 -1.89
N ILE A 37 -8.04 3.58 -2.90
CA ILE A 37 -9.35 4.25 -2.83
C ILE A 37 -10.25 3.57 -1.79
N ARG A 38 -10.27 2.22 -1.76
CA ARG A 38 -11.02 1.44 -0.76
C ARG A 38 -10.52 1.73 0.65
N CYS A 39 -9.21 1.66 0.88
CA CYS A 39 -8.61 1.94 2.18
C CYS A 39 -8.87 3.39 2.61
N LYS A 40 -8.81 4.37 1.71
CA LYS A 40 -9.18 5.76 2.04
C LYS A 40 -10.65 5.89 2.46
N HIS A 41 -11.54 5.12 1.84
CA HIS A 41 -12.97 5.13 2.19
C HIS A 41 -13.26 4.42 3.52
N GLU A 42 -12.57 3.31 3.78
CA GLU A 42 -12.66 2.57 5.05
C GLU A 42 -12.06 3.38 6.22
N ILE A 43 -10.88 3.98 6.01
CA ILE A 43 -10.20 4.80 7.03
C ILE A 43 -10.88 6.17 7.19
N GLY A 44 -11.50 6.71 6.13
CA GLY A 44 -12.31 7.93 6.18
C GLY A 44 -13.56 7.84 7.07
N GLN A 45 -13.92 6.65 7.57
CA GLN A 45 -15.00 6.46 8.54
C GLN A 45 -14.53 6.14 9.95
N ALA A 46 -13.26 5.78 10.15
CA ALA A 46 -12.76 5.48 11.48
C ALA A 46 -11.26 5.78 11.57
N ASP A 47 -10.92 6.55 12.58
CA ASP A 47 -9.66 6.54 13.31
C ASP A 47 -9.36 5.12 13.81
N ILE A 48 -9.03 4.19 12.90
CA ILE A 48 -8.74 2.80 13.26
C ILE A 48 -7.35 2.79 13.91
N CYS A 49 -7.35 2.70 15.24
CA CYS A 49 -6.19 2.58 16.15
C CYS A 49 -5.55 3.87 16.70
N SER A 50 -6.26 5.01 16.77
CA SER A 50 -5.71 6.25 17.37
C SER A 50 -4.42 6.74 16.70
N ARG A 51 -4.22 6.36 15.43
CA ARG A 51 -3.09 6.77 14.60
C ARG A 51 -3.65 7.43 13.37
N VAL A 52 -3.21 8.65 13.11
CA VAL A 52 -3.65 9.40 11.96
C VAL A 52 -2.86 8.90 10.76
N LEU A 53 -3.55 8.24 9.83
CA LEU A 53 -2.95 7.90 8.55
C LEU A 53 -2.68 9.21 7.80
N GLU A 54 -1.41 9.56 7.66
CA GLU A 54 -0.98 10.78 7.00
C GLU A 54 -1.04 10.62 5.47
N VAL A 55 -0.50 9.51 4.96
CA VAL A 55 -0.34 9.29 3.52
C VAL A 55 -0.56 7.82 3.14
N ILE A 56 -1.27 7.61 2.02
CA ILE A 56 -1.32 6.33 1.32
C ILE A 56 -0.52 6.43 0.02
N SER A 57 0.57 5.68 -0.06
CA SER A 57 1.48 5.64 -1.20
C SER A 57 1.39 4.31 -1.94
N VAL A 58 1.48 4.37 -3.27
CA VAL A 58 1.70 3.17 -4.10
C VAL A 58 3.10 3.26 -4.65
N LEU A 59 3.99 2.38 -4.21
CA LEU A 59 5.36 2.29 -4.72
C LEU A 59 5.45 1.19 -5.76
N LYS A 60 6.11 1.46 -6.88
CA LYS A 60 6.56 0.38 -7.73
C LYS A 60 7.76 -0.26 -7.02
N GLY A 61 7.65 -1.51 -6.58
CA GLY A 61 8.80 -2.31 -6.21
C GLY A 61 9.72 -2.34 -7.41
N GLU A 62 10.89 -1.73 -7.28
CA GLU A 62 11.96 -1.94 -8.23
C GLU A 62 12.23 -3.45 -8.26
N ASP A 63 11.94 -4.09 -9.39
CA ASP A 63 12.82 -5.15 -9.83
C ASP A 63 14.21 -4.52 -9.78
N ASN A 64 15.02 -4.94 -8.81
CA ASN A 64 16.46 -4.76 -8.88
C ASN A 64 16.91 -5.54 -10.12
N GLU A 65 16.71 -4.96 -11.30
CA GLU A 65 17.46 -5.35 -12.49
C GLU A 65 18.92 -5.04 -12.14
N SER A 66 19.67 -6.13 -11.99
CA SER A 66 21.10 -6.17 -11.69
C SER A 66 21.95 -5.46 -12.75
#